data_AF-A0A520IAN1-F1
#
_entry.id   AF-A0A520IAN1-F1
#
_cell.length_a   1.000
_cell.length_b   1.000
_cell.length_c   1.000
_cell.angle_alpha   90.00
_cell.angle_beta   90.00
_cell.angle_gamma   90.00
#
_symmetry.space_group_name_H-M   'P 1'
#
loop_
_entity.id
_entity.type
_entity.pdbx_description
1 polymer ?
#
loop_
_entity_poly.entity_id
_entity_poly.type
_entity_poly.pdbx_seq_one_letter_code
_entity_poly.pdbx_strand_id
1 'polypeptide(L)'
;NAPLAIVDKRRERAGESEVMNIIGEVEGRFCILVDDIVDSAGTLCNAAAALMEAGAEGVVAYVTHGVLSGGAVARVEGSELRELVITDSIGNHDVIKGAHGKIRHLQIAPLLGEAIKRIADETSVSSLFD
;
A
#
# COMPACT_ATOMS: atom_id res chain seq x y z
N ASN A 1 -5.46 -13.71 -13.89
CA ASN A 1 -4.40 -14.21 -12.99
C ASN A 1 -3.07 -13.55 -13.33
N ALA A 2 -2.36 -13.08 -12.31
CA ALA A 2 -1.01 -12.52 -12.38
C ALA A 2 -0.06 -13.37 -11.50
N PRO A 3 1.25 -13.39 -11.77
CA PRO A 3 2.22 -14.07 -10.91
C PRO A 3 2.37 -13.35 -9.56
N LEU A 4 2.84 -14.07 -8.54
CA LEU A 4 3.09 -13.57 -7.19
C LEU A 4 4.59 -13.51 -6.91
N ALA A 5 5.04 -12.43 -6.29
CA ALA A 5 6.36 -12.30 -5.68
C ALA A 5 6.21 -11.84 -4.22
N ILE A 6 7.18 -12.19 -3.38
CA ILE A 6 7.18 -11.85 -1.95
C ILE A 6 8.44 -11.06 -1.65
N VAL A 7 8.29 -9.93 -0.96
CA VAL A 7 9.41 -9.16 -0.43
C VAL A 7 9.62 -9.57 1.03
N ASP A 8 10.62 -10.42 1.27
CA ASP A 8 11.00 -10.92 2.60
C ASP A 8 11.96 -9.93 3.24
N LYS A 9 11.49 -9.23 4.27
CA LYS A 9 12.28 -8.28 5.04
C LYS A 9 13.01 -9.00 6.17
N ARG A 10 14.33 -9.05 6.10
CA ARG A 10 15.15 -9.62 7.18
C ARG A 10 15.88 -8.53 7.96
N ARG A 11 15.92 -8.71 9.28
CA ARG A 11 16.73 -7.90 10.20
C ARG A 11 17.66 -8.84 10.94
N GLU A 12 18.96 -8.65 10.78
CA GLU A 12 19.95 -9.44 11.52
C GLU A 12 20.08 -8.96 12.96
N ARG A 13 20.03 -7.63 13.21
CA ARG A 13 20.00 -7.05 14.56
C ARG A 13 19.17 -5.75 14.63
N ALA A 14 18.84 -5.34 15.85
CA ALA A 14 18.20 -4.05 16.09
C ALA A 14 19.14 -2.90 15.70
N GLY A 15 18.71 -2.04 14.78
CA GLY A 15 19.47 -0.87 14.33
C GLY A 15 20.36 -1.08 13.10
N GLU A 16 20.39 -2.28 12.51
CA GLU A 16 21.10 -2.54 11.26
C GLU A 16 20.21 -2.29 10.02
N SER A 17 20.87 -2.04 8.87
CA SER A 17 20.20 -1.80 7.59
C SER A 17 19.34 -2.98 7.19
N GLU A 18 18.12 -2.69 6.76
CA GLU A 18 17.14 -3.70 6.35
C GLU A 18 17.56 -4.30 5.00
N VAL A 19 17.66 -5.63 4.91
CA VAL A 19 17.88 -6.32 3.62
C VAL A 19 16.52 -6.82 3.13
N MET A 20 16.20 -6.48 1.88
CA MET A 20 14.97 -6.90 1.22
C MET A 20 15.30 -8.03 0.24
N ASN A 21 14.83 -9.24 0.52
CA ASN A 21 14.99 -10.37 -0.38
C ASN A 21 13.72 -10.56 -1.22
N ILE A 22 13.86 -10.62 -2.54
CA ILE A 22 12.72 -10.81 -3.45
C ILE A 22 12.62 -12.28 -3.82
N ILE A 23 11.49 -12.90 -3.49
CA ILE A 23 11.17 -14.28 -3.84
C ILE A 23 10.14 -14.24 -4.97
N GLY A 24 10.60 -14.53 -6.20
CA GLY A 24 9.79 -14.46 -7.41
C GLY A 24 10.50 -13.67 -8.52
N GLU A 25 9.99 -13.76 -9.75
CA GLU A 25 10.55 -13.05 -10.91
C GLU A 25 9.87 -11.69 -11.12
N VAL A 26 10.66 -10.62 -11.10
CA VAL A 26 10.17 -9.23 -11.17
C VAL A 26 10.82 -8.42 -12.30
N GLU A 27 11.89 -8.92 -12.92
CA GLU A 27 12.60 -8.20 -13.98
C GLU A 27 11.69 -7.94 -15.18
N GLY A 28 11.67 -6.69 -15.65
CA GLY A 28 10.82 -6.24 -16.75
C GLY A 28 9.32 -6.29 -16.47
N ARG A 29 8.90 -6.36 -15.21
CA ARG A 29 7.47 -6.40 -14.82
C ARG A 29 7.05 -5.17 -14.04
N PHE A 30 5.81 -4.76 -14.24
CA PHE A 30 5.16 -3.77 -13.38
C PHE A 30 4.64 -4.43 -12.10
N CYS A 31 5.14 -4.00 -10.94
CA CYS A 31 4.84 -4.59 -9.64
C CYS A 31 3.74 -3.82 -8.91
N ILE A 32 2.82 -4.56 -8.29
CA ILE A 32 1.78 -4.02 -7.42
C ILE A 32 2.05 -4.55 -6.01
N LEU A 33 2.52 -3.68 -5.12
CA LEU A 33 2.61 -3.96 -3.69
C LEU A 33 1.22 -3.89 -3.07
N VAL A 34 0.88 -4.87 -2.26
CA VAL A 34 -0.40 -4.93 -1.53
C VAL A 34 -0.10 -5.11 -0.06
N ASP A 35 -0.68 -4.27 0.78
CA ASP A 35 -0.55 -4.35 2.24
C ASP A 35 -1.87 -3.94 2.91
N ASP A 36 -2.06 -4.27 4.18
CA ASP A 36 -3.26 -3.87 4.92
C ASP A 36 -3.14 -2.43 5.46
N ILE A 37 -1.97 -2.05 5.98
CA ILE A 37 -1.74 -0.77 6.65
C ILE A 37 -0.38 -0.15 6.33
N VAL A 38 -0.36 1.18 6.14
CA VAL A 38 0.86 1.96 6.00
C VAL A 38 0.93 3.04 7.07
N ASP A 39 1.88 2.88 7.99
CA ASP A 39 2.15 3.82 9.05
C ASP A 39 3.24 4.83 8.66
N SER A 40 4.51 4.49 8.89
CA SER A 40 5.61 5.37 8.49
C SER A 40 5.92 5.31 6.98
N ALA A 41 5.41 4.34 6.22
CA ALA A 41 5.80 4.07 4.83
C ALA A 41 7.26 3.62 4.61
N GLY A 42 8.06 3.40 5.67
CA GLY A 42 9.45 2.94 5.54
C GLY A 42 9.59 1.60 4.83
N THR A 43 8.89 0.57 5.32
CA THR A 43 8.89 -0.77 4.71
C THR A 43 8.46 -0.73 3.24
N LEU A 44 7.38 0.01 2.95
CA LEU A 44 6.80 0.09 1.61
C LEU A 44 7.75 0.76 0.60
N CYS A 45 8.39 1.87 0.99
CA CYS A 45 9.34 2.57 0.15
C CYS A 45 10.63 1.76 -0.07
N ASN A 46 11.11 1.05 0.96
CA ASN A 46 12.25 0.15 0.84
C ASN A 46 11.95 -1.03 -0.09
N ALA A 47 10.72 -1.58 -0.04
CA ALA A 47 10.27 -2.63 -0.95
C ALA A 47 10.21 -2.13 -2.40
N ALA A 48 9.69 -0.92 -2.63
CA ALA A 48 9.66 -0.32 -3.96
C ALA A 48 11.07 -0.11 -4.52
N ALA A 49 12.00 0.40 -3.72
CA ALA A 49 13.40 0.55 -4.13
C ALA A 49 14.04 -0.80 -4.50
N ALA A 50 13.87 -1.83 -3.66
CA ALA A 50 14.41 -3.17 -3.93
C ALA A 50 13.84 -3.78 -5.22
N LEU A 51 12.54 -3.59 -5.48
CA LEU A 51 11.90 -4.07 -6.71
C LEU A 51 12.45 -3.35 -7.96
N MET A 52 12.64 -2.03 -7.89
CA MET A 52 13.26 -1.27 -8.99
C MET A 52 14.71 -1.69 -9.23
N GLU A 53 15.49 -1.90 -8.17
CA GLU A 53 16.87 -2.41 -8.25
C GLU A 53 16.93 -3.81 -8.88
N ALA A 54 15.92 -4.65 -8.63
CA ALA A 54 15.76 -5.96 -9.24
C ALA A 54 15.21 -5.92 -10.69
N GLY A 55 15.07 -4.73 -11.28
CA GLY A 55 14.71 -4.56 -12.69
C GLY A 55 13.22 -4.47 -12.97
N ALA A 56 12.37 -4.21 -11.96
CA ALA A 56 10.96 -3.93 -12.21
C ALA A 56 10.77 -2.71 -13.14
N GLU A 57 9.75 -2.75 -13.99
CA GLU A 57 9.38 -1.65 -14.90
C GLU A 57 8.78 -0.46 -14.13
N GLY A 58 8.15 -0.73 -12.99
CA GLY A 58 7.57 0.28 -12.11
C GLY A 58 6.87 -0.36 -10.92
N VAL A 59 6.67 0.42 -9.87
CA VAL A 59 6.04 -0.05 -8.63
C VAL A 59 4.92 0.91 -8.21
N VAL A 60 3.75 0.35 -7.92
CA VAL A 60 2.66 1.02 -7.20
C VAL A 60 2.30 0.25 -5.95
N ALA A 61 1.68 0.91 -4.98
CA ALA A 61 1.20 0.28 -3.77
C ALA A 61 -0.29 0.51 -3.58
N TYR A 62 -1.01 -0.53 -3.17
CA TYR A 62 -2.40 -0.48 -2.75
C TYR A 62 -2.48 -0.93 -1.29
N VAL A 63 -2.93 -0.03 -0.42
CA VAL A 63 -2.97 -0.27 1.03
C VAL A 63 -4.32 0.13 1.60
N THR A 64 -4.96 -0.73 2.39
CA THR A 64 -6.29 -0.39 2.90
C THR A 64 -6.25 0.82 3.83
N HIS A 65 -5.38 0.83 4.83
CA HIS A 65 -5.33 1.83 5.89
C HIS A 65 -4.10 2.74 5.76
N GLY A 66 -4.30 3.99 5.38
CA GLY A 66 -3.24 5.01 5.38
C GLY A 66 -3.13 5.74 6.71
N VAL A 67 -2.35 5.23 7.67
CA VAL A 67 -2.07 5.98 8.93
C VAL A 67 -1.15 7.16 8.65
N LEU A 68 -0.13 6.98 7.81
CA LEU A 68 0.78 8.02 7.31
C LEU A 68 1.39 8.91 8.43
N SER A 69 1.91 8.30 9.49
CA SER A 69 2.48 9.05 10.62
C SER A 69 3.84 9.67 10.31
N GLY A 70 4.15 10.75 11.02
CA GLY A 70 5.44 11.45 10.93
C GLY A 70 5.75 11.92 9.52
N GLY A 71 6.95 11.61 9.01
CA GLY A 71 7.39 11.99 7.67
C GLY A 71 6.93 11.09 6.53
N ALA A 72 5.88 10.27 6.72
CA ALA A 72 5.46 9.26 5.74
C ALA A 72 5.13 9.85 4.37
N VAL A 73 4.39 10.96 4.29
CA VAL A 73 4.04 11.61 3.01
C VAL A 73 5.29 12.02 2.24
N ALA A 74 6.21 12.74 2.89
CA ALA A 74 7.47 13.14 2.28
C ALA A 74 8.31 11.93 1.82
N ARG A 75 8.28 10.84 2.59
CA ARG A 75 8.97 9.59 2.24
C ARG A 75 8.38 8.95 0.99
N VAL A 76 7.06 8.89 0.87
CA VAL A 76 6.38 8.36 -0.34
C VAL A 76 6.68 9.22 -1.55
N GLU A 77 6.57 10.54 -1.42
CA GLU A 77 6.86 11.50 -2.49
C GLU A 77 8.30 11.34 -3.02
N GLY A 78 9.27 11.19 -2.12
CA GLY A 78 10.68 10.97 -2.45
C GLY A 78 11.08 9.53 -2.78
N SER A 79 10.15 8.58 -2.82
CA SER A 79 10.45 7.16 -3.09
C SER A 79 10.34 6.76 -4.55
N GLU A 80 10.76 5.54 -4.85
CA GLU A 80 10.59 4.87 -6.15
C GLU A 80 9.14 4.45 -6.46
N LEU A 81 8.20 4.65 -5.54
CA LEU A 81 6.79 4.44 -5.84
C LEU A 81 6.32 5.43 -6.92
N ARG A 82 5.60 4.91 -7.91
CA ARG A 82 4.83 5.73 -8.86
C ARG A 82 3.56 6.28 -8.23
N GLU A 83 2.87 5.46 -7.44
CA GLU A 83 1.63 5.83 -6.76
C GLU A 83 1.45 4.97 -5.50
N LEU A 84 0.98 5.59 -4.42
CA LEU A 84 0.41 4.96 -3.23
C LEU A 84 -1.11 5.21 -3.24
N VAL A 85 -1.87 4.14 -3.33
CA VAL A 85 -3.33 4.16 -3.29
C VAL A 85 -3.79 3.68 -1.93
N ILE A 86 -4.60 4.49 -1.26
CA ILE A 86 -5.17 4.19 0.06
C ILE A 86 -6.67 4.42 0.09
N THR A 87 -7.37 3.81 1.05
CA THR A 87 -8.78 4.13 1.27
C THR A 87 -8.95 5.35 2.18
N ASP A 88 -10.16 5.93 2.20
CA ASP A 88 -10.58 6.93 3.18
C ASP A 88 -11.03 6.33 4.54
N SER A 89 -10.61 5.10 4.85
CA SER A 89 -10.87 4.46 6.17
C SER A 89 -10.29 5.23 7.36
N ILE A 90 -9.28 6.07 7.14
CA ILE A 90 -8.70 6.99 8.12
C ILE A 90 -8.82 8.42 7.58
N GLY A 91 -9.27 9.36 8.43
CA GLY A 91 -9.43 10.77 8.09
C GLY A 91 -8.11 11.55 7.99
N ASN A 92 -7.23 11.17 7.07
CA ASN A 92 -5.89 11.71 6.87
C ASN A 92 -5.80 12.78 5.75
N HIS A 93 -6.94 13.29 5.27
CA HIS A 93 -7.02 14.24 4.15
C HIS A 93 -6.13 15.47 4.34
N ASP A 94 -6.04 16.02 5.55
CA ASP A 94 -5.19 17.19 5.82
C ASP A 94 -3.69 16.90 5.72
N VAL A 95 -3.27 15.68 6.09
CA VAL A 95 -1.89 15.22 5.98
C VAL A 95 -1.49 15.08 4.50
N ILE A 96 -2.44 14.70 3.65
CA ILE A 96 -2.21 14.45 2.21
C ILE A 96 -2.44 15.70 1.35
N LYS A 97 -3.12 16.74 1.84
CA LYS A 97 -3.25 18.01 1.11
C LYS A 97 -1.91 18.63 0.68
N GLY A 98 -0.84 18.32 1.41
CA GLY A 98 0.53 18.74 1.06
C GLY A 98 1.29 17.75 0.16
N ALA A 99 0.70 16.61 -0.21
CA ALA A 99 1.30 15.64 -1.11
C ALA A 99 1.27 16.17 -2.56
N HIS A 100 2.31 15.87 -3.32
CA HIS A 100 2.55 16.43 -4.66
C HIS A 100 2.12 15.48 -5.79
N GLY A 101 1.23 14.53 -5.49
CA GLY A 101 0.48 13.77 -6.50
C GLY A 101 0.75 12.27 -6.52
N LYS A 102 1.62 11.73 -5.65
CA LYS A 102 1.82 10.27 -5.58
C LYS A 102 0.82 9.55 -4.70
N ILE A 103 0.06 10.24 -3.85
CA ILE A 103 -0.92 9.61 -2.95
C ILE A 103 -2.33 9.83 -3.48
N ARG A 104 -3.06 8.73 -3.74
CA ARG A 104 -4.45 8.74 -4.20
C ARG A 104 -5.38 8.06 -3.20
N HIS A 105 -6.55 8.67 -3.00
CA HIS A 105 -7.62 8.10 -2.19
C HIS A 105 -8.65 7.30 -2.99
N LEU A 106 -9.12 6.22 -2.40
CA LEU A 106 -10.29 5.46 -2.81
C LEU A 106 -11.37 5.57 -1.72
N GLN A 107 -12.54 6.03 -2.11
CA GLN A 107 -13.68 6.16 -1.21
C GLN A 107 -14.32 4.78 -0.95
N ILE A 108 -14.44 4.40 0.32
CA ILE A 108 -15.12 3.16 0.74
C ILE A 108 -16.50 3.41 1.37
N ALA A 109 -16.95 4.66 1.46
CA ALA A 109 -18.26 5.00 2.01
C ALA A 109 -19.44 4.23 1.35
N PRO A 110 -19.51 4.05 0.01
CA PRO A 110 -20.57 3.24 -0.60
C PRO A 110 -20.56 1.78 -0.14
N LEU A 111 -19.37 1.17 -0.01
CA LEU A 111 -19.21 -0.21 0.46
C LEU A 111 -19.67 -0.36 1.91
N LEU A 112 -19.26 0.57 2.78
CA LEU A 112 -19.69 0.59 4.18
C LEU A 112 -21.20 0.83 4.31
N GLY A 113 -21.77 1.73 3.50
CA GLY A 113 -23.19 2.01 3.48
C GLY A 113 -24.03 0.79 3.09
N GLU A 114 -23.59 0.05 2.07
CA GLU A 114 -24.26 -1.19 1.67
C GLU A 114 -24.13 -2.29 2.72
N ALA A 115 -22.96 -2.42 3.37
CA ALA A 115 -22.80 -3.38 4.48
C ALA A 115 -23.75 -3.07 5.66
N ILE A 116 -23.86 -1.80 6.06
CA ILE A 116 -24.78 -1.35 7.12
C ILE A 116 -26.23 -1.64 6.72
N LYS A 117 -26.61 -1.32 5.47
CA LYS A 117 -27.95 -1.61 4.95
C LYS A 117 -28.28 -3.09 5.02
N ARG A 118 -27.37 -3.96 4.60
CA ARG A 118 -27.59 -5.42 4.62
C ARG A 118 -27.75 -5.98 6.03
N ILE A 119 -26.98 -5.45 6.99
CA ILE A 119 -27.15 -5.78 8.42
C ILE A 119 -28.54 -5.37 8.90
N ALA A 120 -29.00 -4.16 8.56
CA ALA A 120 -30.32 -3.67 8.95
C ALA A 120 -31.47 -4.46 8.29
N ASP A 121 -31.27 -4.88 7.03
CA ASP A 121 -32.25 -5.64 6.25
C ASP A 121 -32.16 -7.17 6.48
N GLU A 122 -31.28 -7.64 7.38
CA GLU A 122 -30.98 -9.07 7.62
C GLU A 122 -30.64 -9.85 6.33
N THR A 123 -29.98 -9.19 5.38
CA THR A 123 -29.53 -9.78 4.12
C THR A 123 -28.03 -10.12 4.15
N SER A 124 -27.59 -10.96 3.21
CA SER A 124 -26.23 -11.49 3.21
C SER A 124 -25.16 -10.40 3.00
N VAL A 125 -24.33 -10.13 4.01
CA VAL A 125 -23.13 -9.28 3.87
C VAL A 125 -22.05 -9.98 3.03
N SER A 126 -21.97 -11.31 3.09
CA SER A 126 -20.94 -12.09 2.39
C SER A 126 -20.95 -11.90 0.88
N SER A 127 -22.09 -11.54 0.29
CA SER A 127 -22.18 -11.29 -1.16
C SER A 127 -21.55 -9.96 -1.61
N LEU A 128 -20.90 -9.20 -0.71
CA LEU A 128 -20.09 -8.03 -1.04
C LEU A 128 -18.64 -8.37 -1.39
N PHE A 129 -18.21 -9.62 -1.22
CA PHE A 129 -16.82 -10.06 -1.40
C PHE A 129 -16.55 -10.79 -2.73
N ASP A 130 -17.59 -10.97 -3.55
CA ASP A 130 -17.56 -11.60 -4.88
C ASP A 130 -17.87 -10.56 -5.97
#